data_AF-A0A3S1R5F9-F1
#
_entry.id   AF-A0A3S1R5F9-F1
#
_cell.length_a   1.000
_cell.length_b   1.000
_cell.length_c   1.000
_cell.angle_alpha   90.00
_cell.angle_beta   90.00
_cell.angle_gamma   90.00
#
_symmetry.space_group_name_H-M   'P 1'
#
loop_
_entity.id
_entity.type
_entity.pdbx_description
1 polymer ?
#
loop_
_entity_poly.entity_id
_entity_poly.type
_entity_poly.pdbx_seq_one_letter_code
_entity_poly.pdbx_strand_id
1 'polypeptide(L)' 'PYMSSKGRPGGALGLFLVFNVVRKLGGDVSARNMEEGACVTLSLPLAALTHGDDRET' A
#
# COMPACT_ATOMS: atom_id res chain seq x y z
N PRO A 1 3.50 -13.43 6.46
CA PRO A 1 2.71 -13.39 5.21
C PRO A 1 3.50 -12.73 4.07
N TYR A 2 4.17 -13.55 3.26
CA TYR A 2 4.82 -13.15 2.00
C TYR A 2 4.47 -14.23 0.96
N MET A 3 3.25 -14.18 0.44
CA MET A 3 2.79 -15.12 -0.58
C MET A 3 3.10 -14.53 -1.95
N SER A 4 4.14 -15.07 -2.61
CA SER A 4 4.53 -14.71 -3.97
C SER A 4 4.41 -15.93 -4.87
N SER A 5 3.61 -15.85 -5.94
CA SER A 5 3.57 -16.89 -6.98
C SER A 5 4.79 -16.83 -7.92
N LYS A 6 5.67 -15.83 -7.78
CA LYS A 6 6.79 -15.58 -8.71
C LYS A 6 8.11 -16.28 -8.36
N GLY A 7 8.13 -17.17 -7.36
CA GLY A 7 9.25 -18.11 -7.10
C GLY A 7 10.62 -17.51 -6.76
N ARG A 8 10.73 -16.20 -6.52
CA ARG A 8 12.00 -15.52 -6.20
C ARG A 8 12.15 -15.37 -4.69
N PRO A 9 13.30 -15.72 -4.09
CA PRO A 9 13.62 -15.36 -2.70
C PRO A 9 13.43 -13.84 -2.51
N GLY A 10 12.67 -13.42 -1.49
CA GLY A 10 12.33 -11.99 -1.27
C GLY A 10 11.17 -11.45 -2.13
N GLY A 11 10.42 -12.31 -2.84
CA GLY A 11 9.18 -11.92 -3.51
C GLY A 11 8.04 -11.54 -2.55
N ALA A 12 6.99 -10.89 -3.07
CA ALA A 12 5.82 -10.38 -2.32
C ALA A 12 6.06 -9.20 -1.36
N LEU A 13 7.19 -8.51 -1.46
CA LEU A 13 7.45 -7.29 -0.68
C LEU A 13 6.65 -6.08 -1.18
N GLY A 14 6.30 -6.00 -2.47
CA GLY A 14 5.64 -4.83 -3.04
C GLY A 14 4.32 -4.48 -2.34
N LEU A 15 3.37 -5.41 -2.31
CA LEU A 15 2.09 -5.18 -1.63
C LEU A 15 2.27 -5.11 -0.11
N PHE A 16 3.25 -5.82 0.47
CA PHE A 16 3.56 -5.72 1.89
C PHE A 16 4.01 -4.30 2.28
N LEU A 17 4.88 -3.65 1.50
CA LEU A 17 5.28 -2.27 1.76
C LEU A 17 4.08 -1.31 1.70
N VAL A 18 3.21 -1.48 0.70
CA VAL A 18 1.99 -0.68 0.56
C VAL A 18 1.11 -0.81 1.81
N PHE A 19 0.86 -2.05 2.27
CA PHE A 19 0.10 -2.30 3.49
C PHE A 19 0.73 -1.64 4.72
N ASN A 20 2.05 -1.65 4.82
CA ASN A 20 2.75 -1.01 5.95
C ASN A 20 2.60 0.51 5.94
N VAL A 21 2.72 1.15 4.77
CA VAL A 21 2.60 2.62 4.68
C VAL A 21 1.16 3.05 4.88
N VAL A 22 0.21 2.43 4.17
CA VAL A 22 -1.21 2.81 4.23
C VAL A 22 -1.79 2.66 5.63
N ARG A 23 -1.49 1.55 6.33
CA ARG A 23 -1.94 1.38 7.73
C ARG A 23 -1.31 2.40 8.68
N LYS A 24 -0.03 2.74 8.48
CA LYS A 24 0.64 3.77 9.30
C LYS A 24 0.04 5.15 9.09
N LEU A 25 -0.43 5.44 7.89
CA LEU A 25 -1.13 6.68 7.55
C LEU A 25 -2.62 6.68 8.00
N GLY A 26 -3.08 5.64 8.72
CA GLY A 26 -4.46 5.51 9.17
C GLY A 26 -5.45 5.17 8.04
N GLY A 27 -4.95 4.70 6.90
CA GLY A 27 -5.77 4.25 5.77
C GLY A 27 -6.02 2.75 5.74
N ASP A 28 -6.79 2.33 4.75
CA ASP A 28 -7.13 0.94 4.46
C ASP A 28 -6.69 0.55 3.05
N VAL A 29 -6.36 -0.73 2.86
CA VAL A 29 -6.00 -1.29 1.55
C VAL A 29 -6.61 -2.67 1.38
N SER A 30 -7.22 -2.89 0.21
CA SER A 30 -7.73 -4.18 -0.22
C SER A 30 -7.17 -4.55 -1.59
N ALA A 31 -6.90 -5.84 -1.79
CA ALA A 31 -6.42 -6.37 -3.06
C ALA A 31 -7.19 -7.64 -3.39
N ARG A 32 -7.63 -7.76 -4.64
CA ARG A 32 -8.30 -8.96 -5.15
C ARG A 32 -7.82 -9.29 -6.56
N ASN A 33 -7.74 -10.58 -6.86
CA ASN A 33 -7.56 -11.05 -8.23
C ASN A 33 -8.89 -10.94 -8.97
N MET A 34 -8.82 -10.57 -10.25
CA MET A 34 -9.94 -10.50 -11.18
C MET A 34 -9.77 -11.60 -12.23
N GLU A 35 -10.79 -11.85 -13.05
CA GLU A 35 -10.68 -12.80 -14.19
C GLU A 35 -9.52 -12.41 -15.11
N GLU A 36 -9.38 -11.10 -15.39
CA GLU A 36 -8.22 -10.53 -16.08
C GLU A 36 -7.49 -9.55 -15.16
N GLY A 37 -6.48 -10.07 -14.44
CA GLY A 37 -5.54 -9.26 -13.67
C GLY A 37 -5.90 -9.11 -12.19
N ALA A 38 -5.68 -7.90 -11.64
CA ALA A 38 -5.87 -7.62 -10.22
C ALA A 38 -6.36 -6.19 -9.99
N CYS A 39 -7.20 -6.03 -8.97
CA CYS A 39 -7.68 -4.73 -8.51
C CYS A 39 -7.15 -4.48 -7.09
N VAL A 40 -6.58 -3.29 -6.89
CA VAL A 40 -6.09 -2.84 -5.59
C VAL A 40 -6.74 -1.50 -5.27
N THR A 41 -7.45 -1.43 -4.15
CA THR A 41 -8.14 -0.23 -3.68
C THR A 41 -7.47 0.27 -2.41
N LEU A 42 -7.07 1.55 -2.40
CA LEU A 42 -6.50 2.24 -1.25
C LEU A 42 -7.45 3.34 -0.80
N SER A 43 -7.75 3.39 0.49
CA SER A 43 -8.49 4.48 1.12
C SER A 43 -7.55 5.19 2.08
N LEU A 44 -7.34 6.50 1.91
CA LEU A 44 -6.44 7.29 2.73
C LEU A 44 -7.19 8.50 3.31
N PRO A 45 -6.96 8.84 4.60
CA PRO A 45 -7.40 10.12 5.13
C PRO A 45 -6.76 11.26 4.34
N LEU A 46 -7.53 12.27 3.93
CA LEU A 46 -6.99 13.42 3.19
C LEU A 46 -5.88 14.14 3.97
N ALA A 47 -5.99 14.20 5.30
CA ALA A 47 -4.97 14.76 6.18
C ALA A 47 -3.61 14.02 6.11
N ALA A 48 -3.60 12.75 5.69
CA ALA A 48 -2.35 12.01 5.48
C ALA A 48 -1.67 12.37 4.14
N LEU A 49 -2.40 13.02 3.23
CA LEU A 49 -1.90 13.49 1.93
C LEU A 49 -1.48 14.95 1.97
N THR A 50 -1.90 15.70 2.98
CA THR A 50 -1.44 17.07 3.23
C THR A 50 -0.10 17.02 3.95
N HIS A 51 0.99 17.15 3.20
CA HIS A 51 2.31 17.42 3.77
C HIS A 51 2.34 18.90 4.18
N GLY A 52 2.50 19.17 5.47
CA GLY A 52 2.78 20.53 5.95
C GLY A 52 4.18 20.94 5.50
N ASP A 53 4.27 21.67 4.39
CA ASP A 53 5.43 22.51 4.12
C ASP A 53 5.28 23.80 4.91
N ASP A 54 5.29 23.68 6.23
CA ASP A 54 5.64 24.77 7.13
C ASP A 54 7.12 24.58 7.48
N ARG A 55 8.01 24.80 6.51
CA ARG A 55 9.37 25.21 6.85
C ARG A 55 9.27 26.64 7.36
N GLU A 56 9.01 26.80 8.66
CA GLU A 56 9.20 28.08 9.34
C GLU A 56 10.67 28.49 9.15
N THR A 57 10.84 29.60 8.41
CA THR A 57 12.05 30.42 8.29
C THR A 57 12.37 31.15 9.58
#